data_AF-A0ABD5UEN2-F1
#
_entry.id   AF-A0ABD5UEN2-F1
#
_cell.length_a   1.000
_cell.length_b   1.000
_cell.length_c   1.000
_cell.angle_alpha   90.00
_cell.angle_beta   90.00
_cell.angle_gamma   90.00
#
_symmetry.space_group_name_H-M   'P 1'
#
loop_
_entity.id
_entity.type
_entity.pdbx_description
1 polymer ?
#
loop_
_entity_poly.entity_id
_entity_poly.type
_entity_poly.pdbx_seq_one_letter_code
_entity_poly.pdbx_strand_id
1 'polypeptide(L)'
;MEYRLDEIDRRIVYELMRDARNTSAPTIAEAVNVSPGTIRNRINQLEEHGVITGYTAEIDFERADGQLTNLYVCNAPVSERKVLAQEASAIPGVINVRELMTGRRNLHVVAVGEDTEHLRRIARALSRLGIELEDETLVEAETHSPYTSFGPDEAVPATEATDFVSLTGEANVVNVTVPDEAPIVDLTLAEAARDGVLDDDWLVIAIERGDRVLTPHGTTVVQSDDIVTVLSRSGDTDRVLEAFAATEALRDEG
;
A
#
# COMPACT_ATOMS: atom_id res chain seq x y z
N MET A 1 14.89 9.26 -28.91
CA MET A 1 14.11 10.43 -28.47
C MET A 1 13.48 10.00 -27.16
N GLU A 2 13.66 10.76 -26.08
CA GLU A 2 13.16 10.37 -24.75
C GLU A 2 11.62 10.48 -24.77
N TYR A 3 10.91 9.37 -24.53
CA TYR A 3 9.45 9.38 -24.45
C TYR A 3 9.05 10.12 -23.18
N ARG A 4 8.37 11.25 -23.32
CA ARG A 4 7.94 12.08 -22.19
C ARG A 4 6.48 11.82 -21.90
N LEU A 5 6.20 11.28 -20.71
CA LEU A 5 4.84 11.00 -20.24
C LEU A 5 4.01 12.28 -20.15
N ASP A 6 2.86 12.29 -20.82
CA ASP A 6 1.79 13.26 -20.59
C ASP A 6 0.80 12.78 -19.51
N GLU A 7 -0.23 13.56 -19.23
CA GLU A 7 -1.23 13.26 -18.19
C GLU A 7 -2.03 11.99 -18.49
N ILE A 8 -2.34 11.72 -19.76
CA ILE A 8 -3.05 10.51 -20.17
C ILE A 8 -2.14 9.30 -19.96
N ASP A 9 -0.87 9.39 -20.34
CA ASP A 9 0.11 8.33 -20.12
C ASP A 9 0.27 8.00 -18.63
N ARG A 10 0.38 9.03 -17.77
CA ARG A 10 0.43 8.85 -16.31
C ARG A 10 -0.81 8.14 -15.80
N ARG A 11 -1.99 8.58 -16.22
CA ARG A 11 -3.26 7.99 -15.79
C ARG A 11 -3.38 6.52 -16.21
N ILE A 12 -2.93 6.17 -17.42
CA ILE A 12 -2.84 4.79 -17.88
C ILE A 12 -1.95 3.96 -16.94
N VAL A 13 -0.73 4.45 -16.65
CA VAL A 13 0.21 3.74 -15.76
C VAL A 13 -0.41 3.55 -14.38
N TYR A 14 -1.05 4.57 -13.81
CA TYR A 14 -1.71 4.47 -12.51
C TYR A 14 -2.78 3.37 -12.46
N GLU A 15 -3.70 3.33 -13.43
CA GLU A 15 -4.77 2.33 -13.44
C GLU A 15 -4.22 0.91 -13.66
N LEU A 16 -3.20 0.76 -14.51
CA LEU A 16 -2.55 -0.53 -14.73
C LEU A 16 -1.75 -1.00 -13.50
N MET A 17 -1.12 -0.11 -12.74
CA MET A 17 -0.51 -0.46 -11.45
C MET A 17 -1.54 -0.94 -10.43
N ARG A 18 -2.76 -0.38 -10.48
CA ARG A 18 -3.85 -0.71 -9.54
C ARG A 18 -4.47 -2.07 -9.85
N ASP A 19 -4.81 -2.32 -11.11
CA ASP A 19 -5.36 -3.61 -11.55
C ASP A 19 -5.19 -3.79 -13.07
N ALA A 20 -4.01 -4.23 -13.50
CA ALA A 20 -3.74 -4.46 -14.93
C ALA A 20 -4.64 -5.52 -15.57
N ARG A 21 -5.16 -6.49 -14.79
CA ARG A 21 -5.92 -7.62 -15.33
C ARG A 21 -7.35 -7.22 -15.69
N ASN A 22 -7.99 -6.41 -14.85
CA ASN A 22 -9.39 -6.03 -15.03
C ASN A 22 -9.55 -4.60 -15.59
N THR A 23 -8.50 -3.79 -15.61
CA THR A 23 -8.55 -2.46 -16.21
C THR A 23 -8.59 -2.54 -17.73
N SER A 24 -9.70 -2.09 -18.31
CA SER A 24 -9.91 -2.09 -19.75
C SER A 24 -9.63 -0.73 -20.38
N ALA A 25 -9.21 -0.71 -21.65
CA ALA A 25 -9.00 0.54 -22.39
C ALA A 25 -10.25 1.45 -22.44
N PRO A 26 -11.50 0.93 -22.59
CA PRO A 26 -12.71 1.72 -22.41
C PRO A 26 -12.84 2.38 -21.03
N THR A 27 -12.55 1.64 -19.95
CA THR A 27 -12.61 2.16 -18.58
C THR A 27 -11.69 3.37 -18.40
N ILE A 28 -10.44 3.26 -18.85
CA ILE A 28 -9.49 4.38 -18.77
C ILE A 28 -9.95 5.52 -19.69
N ALA A 29 -10.45 5.21 -20.89
CA ALA A 29 -10.86 6.20 -21.88
C ALA A 29 -12.01 7.09 -21.39
N GLU A 30 -12.97 6.52 -20.67
CA GLU A 30 -14.05 7.25 -20.00
C GLU A 30 -13.49 8.22 -18.94
N ALA A 31 -12.55 7.76 -18.12
CA ALA A 31 -11.97 8.56 -17.04
C ALA A 31 -11.17 9.78 -17.54
N VAL A 32 -10.54 9.71 -18.72
CA VAL A 32 -9.75 10.81 -19.30
C VAL A 32 -10.38 11.47 -20.52
N ASN A 33 -11.64 11.15 -20.83
CA ASN A 33 -12.41 11.71 -21.94
C ASN A 33 -11.71 11.59 -23.31
N VAL A 34 -11.24 10.39 -23.66
CA VAL A 34 -10.67 10.07 -24.98
C VAL A 34 -11.31 8.82 -25.59
N SER A 35 -10.90 8.45 -26.80
CA SER A 35 -11.38 7.21 -27.41
C SER A 35 -10.68 5.97 -26.84
N PRO A 36 -11.35 4.82 -26.72
CA PRO A 36 -10.70 3.56 -26.36
C PRO A 36 -9.58 3.14 -27.33
N GLY A 37 -9.62 3.59 -28.59
CA GLY A 37 -8.55 3.38 -29.56
C GLY A 37 -7.28 4.16 -29.20
N THR A 38 -7.45 5.40 -28.71
CA THR A 38 -6.36 6.25 -28.22
C THR A 38 -5.63 5.59 -27.06
N ILE A 39 -6.36 5.05 -26.07
CA ILE A 39 -5.76 4.37 -24.92
C ILE A 39 -4.97 3.13 -25.33
N ARG A 40 -5.51 2.27 -26.19
CA ARG A 40 -4.77 1.08 -26.67
C ARG A 40 -3.47 1.46 -27.37
N ASN A 41 -3.52 2.48 -28.22
CA ASN A 41 -2.32 2.97 -28.90
C ASN A 41 -1.29 3.53 -27.90
N ARG A 42 -1.73 4.23 -26.85
CA ARG A 42 -0.86 4.75 -25.79
C ARG A 42 -0.21 3.64 -24.97
N ILE A 43 -0.97 2.60 -24.58
CA ILE A 43 -0.44 1.42 -23.89
C ILE A 43 0.67 0.77 -24.73
N ASN A 44 0.40 0.51 -26.02
CA ASN A 44 1.42 -0.05 -26.92
C ASN A 44 2.67 0.84 -26.99
N GLN A 45 2.51 2.16 -27.05
CA GLN A 45 3.64 3.09 -27.04
C GLN A 45 4.43 3.00 -25.72
N LEU A 46 3.75 2.95 -24.57
CA LEU A 46 4.41 2.83 -23.26
C LEU A 46 5.20 1.52 -23.16
N GLU A 47 4.69 0.43 -23.71
CA GLU A 47 5.38 -0.87 -23.80
C GLU A 47 6.57 -0.81 -24.76
N GLU A 48 6.38 -0.29 -25.98
CA GLU A 48 7.44 -0.15 -27.01
C GLU A 48 8.60 0.72 -26.54
N HIS A 49 8.33 1.76 -25.76
CA HIS A 49 9.34 2.65 -25.19
C HIS A 49 9.93 2.13 -23.88
N GLY A 50 9.48 0.96 -23.39
CA GLY A 50 9.99 0.34 -22.16
C GLY A 50 9.60 1.08 -20.88
N VAL A 51 8.59 1.93 -20.92
CA VAL A 51 8.00 2.54 -19.71
C VAL A 51 7.21 1.48 -18.95
N ILE A 52 6.38 0.70 -19.66
CA ILE A 52 5.78 -0.52 -19.13
C ILE A 52 6.68 -1.68 -19.54
N THR A 53 7.34 -2.30 -18.57
CA THR A 53 8.29 -3.40 -18.82
C THR A 53 7.63 -4.79 -18.75
N GLY A 54 6.40 -4.87 -18.26
CA GLY A 54 5.64 -6.10 -18.16
C GLY A 54 4.51 -6.00 -17.13
N TYR A 55 3.76 -7.09 -17.02
CA TYR A 55 2.68 -7.27 -16.06
C TYR A 55 2.97 -8.54 -15.25
N THR A 56 2.76 -8.49 -13.94
CA THR A 56 3.07 -9.61 -13.04
C THR A 56 1.89 -9.84 -12.11
N ALA A 57 1.61 -11.11 -11.80
CA ALA A 57 0.65 -11.46 -10.77
C ALA A 57 1.37 -11.49 -9.42
N GLU A 58 0.74 -10.91 -8.41
CA GLU A 58 1.18 -11.04 -7.02
C GLU A 58 0.66 -12.35 -6.46
N ILE A 59 1.57 -13.17 -5.93
CA ILE A 59 1.28 -14.53 -5.48
C ILE A 59 1.63 -14.66 -4.01
N ASP A 60 0.65 -15.06 -3.21
CA ASP A 60 0.87 -15.54 -1.85
C ASP A 60 1.27 -17.02 -1.91
N PHE A 61 2.57 -17.27 -1.85
CA PHE A 61 3.13 -18.62 -1.95
C PHE A 61 2.87 -19.49 -0.72
N GLU A 62 2.66 -18.87 0.44
CA GLU A 62 2.25 -19.59 1.66
C GLU A 62 0.83 -20.12 1.49
N ARG A 63 -0.10 -19.30 0.98
CA ARG A 63 -1.47 -19.76 0.70
C ARG A 63 -1.57 -20.67 -0.52
N ALA A 64 -0.73 -20.49 -1.53
CA ALA A 64 -0.78 -21.27 -2.75
C ALA A 64 -0.37 -22.73 -2.52
N ASP A 65 0.71 -22.97 -1.75
CA ASP A 65 1.26 -24.32 -1.53
C ASP A 65 2.09 -24.45 -0.24
N GLY A 66 1.88 -23.58 0.76
CA GLY A 66 2.61 -23.61 2.04
C GLY A 66 4.09 -23.25 1.93
N GLN A 67 4.50 -22.57 0.87
CA GLN A 67 5.89 -22.29 0.58
C GLN A 67 6.39 -21.04 1.32
N LEU A 68 7.66 -21.06 1.69
CA LEU A 68 8.35 -19.97 2.37
C LEU A 68 8.93 -18.99 1.35
N THR A 69 8.74 -17.69 1.58
CA THR A 69 9.39 -16.63 0.82
C THR A 69 10.54 -16.03 1.63
N ASN A 70 11.73 -15.94 1.04
CA ASN A 70 12.92 -15.39 1.69
C ASN A 70 13.52 -14.25 0.86
N LEU A 71 13.91 -13.18 1.54
CA LEU A 71 14.71 -12.10 1.00
C LEU A 71 16.18 -12.32 1.38
N TYR A 72 17.04 -12.47 0.37
CA TYR A 72 18.48 -12.45 0.51
C TYR A 72 19.00 -11.06 0.18
N VAL A 73 19.65 -10.42 1.14
CA VAL A 73 20.39 -9.18 0.92
C VAL A 73 21.82 -9.56 0.63
N CYS A 74 22.30 -9.19 -0.55
CA CYS A 74 23.57 -9.66 -1.08
C CYS A 74 24.48 -8.49 -1.49
N ASN A 75 25.78 -8.77 -1.52
CA ASN A 75 26.79 -7.90 -2.10
C ASN A 75 27.41 -8.57 -3.33
N ALA A 76 27.48 -7.82 -4.43
CA ALA A 76 28.15 -8.23 -5.66
C ALA A 76 29.17 -7.15 -6.10
N PRO A 77 30.30 -7.53 -6.72
CA PRO A 77 31.21 -6.56 -7.31
C PRO A 77 30.50 -5.70 -8.36
N VAL A 78 30.66 -4.38 -8.30
CA VAL A 78 29.95 -3.43 -9.18
C VAL A 78 30.16 -3.73 -10.67
N SER A 79 31.36 -4.19 -11.05
CA SER A 79 31.71 -4.57 -12.43
C SER A 79 30.97 -5.80 -12.95
N GLU A 80 30.57 -6.70 -12.06
CA GLU A 80 29.99 -8.01 -12.40
C GLU A 80 28.52 -8.12 -12.01
N ARG A 81 28.00 -7.17 -11.24
CA ARG A 81 26.64 -7.17 -10.66
C ARG A 81 25.56 -7.51 -11.67
N LYS A 82 25.61 -6.93 -12.87
CA LYS A 82 24.61 -7.19 -13.91
C LYS A 82 24.63 -8.64 -14.40
N VAL A 83 25.81 -9.23 -14.57
CA VAL A 83 25.97 -10.63 -14.98
C VAL A 83 25.51 -11.55 -13.85
N LEU A 84 25.96 -11.28 -12.62
CA LEU A 84 25.57 -12.05 -11.44
C LEU A 84 24.07 -11.98 -11.16
N ALA A 85 23.43 -10.83 -11.39
CA ALA A 85 21.97 -10.70 -11.26
C ALA A 85 21.22 -11.57 -12.25
N GLN A 86 21.68 -11.62 -13.51
CA GLN A 86 21.11 -12.50 -14.54
C GLN A 86 21.31 -13.98 -14.18
N GLU A 87 22.51 -14.37 -13.75
CA GLU A 87 22.77 -15.75 -13.32
C GLU A 87 21.97 -16.14 -12.08
N ALA A 88 21.83 -15.24 -11.11
CA ALA A 88 20.99 -15.44 -9.93
C ALA A 88 19.51 -15.65 -10.30
N SER A 89 19.00 -14.89 -11.28
CA SER A 89 17.62 -15.03 -11.76
C SER A 89 17.33 -16.38 -12.42
N ALA A 90 18.36 -17.11 -12.86
CA ALA A 90 18.23 -18.43 -13.46
C ALA A 90 18.23 -19.56 -12.41
N ILE A 91 18.47 -19.26 -11.13
CA ILE A 91 18.44 -20.24 -10.04
C ILE A 91 16.98 -20.63 -9.77
N PRO A 92 16.63 -21.93 -9.80
CA PRO A 92 15.28 -22.37 -9.46
C PRO A 92 14.85 -21.90 -8.07
N GLY A 93 13.64 -21.35 -7.97
CA GLY A 93 13.09 -20.75 -6.76
C GLY A 93 13.37 -19.25 -6.64
N VAL A 94 14.33 -18.69 -7.36
CA VAL A 94 14.51 -17.22 -7.42
C VAL A 94 13.41 -16.62 -8.30
N ILE A 95 12.64 -15.70 -7.74
CA ILE A 95 11.50 -15.06 -8.42
C ILE A 95 11.71 -13.57 -8.68
N ASN A 96 12.66 -12.94 -7.99
CA ASN A 96 12.97 -11.54 -8.18
C ASN A 96 14.44 -11.25 -7.86
N VAL A 97 15.09 -10.43 -8.68
CA VAL A 97 16.45 -9.93 -8.45
C VAL A 97 16.44 -8.43 -8.68
N ARG A 98 16.81 -7.64 -7.66
CA ARG A 98 16.89 -6.17 -7.73
C ARG A 98 18.34 -5.73 -7.61
N GLU A 99 18.81 -4.95 -8.58
CA GLU A 99 20.13 -4.32 -8.59
C GLU A 99 20.06 -2.91 -8.00
N LEU A 100 20.88 -2.59 -7.00
CA LEU A 100 20.95 -1.27 -6.38
C LEU A 100 22.20 -0.53 -6.86
N MET A 101 22.14 0.80 -6.99
CA MET A 101 23.16 1.56 -7.72
C MET A 101 24.56 1.50 -7.10
N THR A 102 24.69 1.68 -5.78
CA THR A 102 26.00 1.83 -5.11
C THR A 102 26.03 1.20 -3.73
N GLY A 103 27.23 0.89 -3.26
CA GLY A 103 27.48 0.45 -1.89
C GLY A 103 27.56 -1.08 -1.74
N ARG A 104 27.62 -1.50 -0.48
CA ARG A 104 27.37 -2.90 -0.08
C ARG A 104 25.87 -3.15 -0.08
N ARG A 105 25.46 -4.42 0.02
CA ARG A 105 24.03 -4.80 -0.02
C ARG A 105 23.38 -4.31 -1.33
N ASN A 106 24.08 -4.50 -2.44
CA ASN A 106 23.73 -3.91 -3.73
C ASN A 106 22.95 -4.86 -4.65
N LEU A 107 22.58 -6.03 -4.16
CA LEU A 107 21.76 -7.01 -4.86
C LEU A 107 20.76 -7.60 -3.88
N HIS A 108 19.46 -7.50 -4.17
CA HIS A 108 18.41 -8.16 -3.39
C HIS A 108 17.82 -9.31 -4.21
N VAL A 109 17.70 -10.49 -3.60
CA VAL A 109 17.13 -11.67 -4.26
C VAL A 109 15.95 -12.16 -3.44
N VAL A 110 14.77 -12.23 -4.05
CA VAL A 110 13.60 -12.89 -3.46
C VAL A 110 13.52 -14.30 -4.01
N ALA A 111 13.44 -15.28 -3.13
CA ALA A 111 13.27 -16.67 -3.52
C ALA A 111 12.18 -17.37 -2.71
N VAL A 112 11.55 -18.34 -3.33
CA VAL A 112 10.51 -19.18 -2.77
C VAL A 112 11.04 -20.61 -2.64
N GLY A 113 10.73 -21.27 -1.53
CA GLY A 113 11.11 -22.65 -1.29
C GLY A 113 10.10 -23.39 -0.42
N GLU A 114 9.99 -24.70 -0.64
CA GLU A 114 9.10 -25.60 0.11
C GLU A 114 9.43 -25.64 1.61
N ASP A 115 10.71 -25.50 1.95
CA ASP A 115 11.20 -25.52 3.32
C ASP A 115 12.53 -24.76 3.48
N THR A 116 13.01 -24.68 4.71
CA THR A 116 14.29 -24.04 5.02
C THR A 116 15.50 -24.76 4.40
N GLU A 117 15.41 -26.04 4.04
CA GLU A 117 16.50 -26.74 3.36
C GLU A 117 16.61 -26.29 1.90
N HIS A 118 15.47 -26.17 1.21
CA HIS A 118 15.38 -25.65 -0.14
C HIS A 118 15.94 -24.23 -0.21
N LEU A 119 15.53 -23.35 0.71
CA LEU A 119 16.07 -21.99 0.82
C LEU A 119 17.60 -22.00 1.00
N ARG A 120 18.14 -22.85 1.90
CA ARG A 120 19.60 -23.00 2.04
C ARG A 120 20.30 -23.53 0.78
N ARG A 121 19.63 -24.32 -0.07
CA ARG A 121 20.19 -24.73 -1.38
C ARG A 121 20.30 -23.55 -2.34
N ILE A 122 19.31 -22.65 -2.33
CA ILE A 122 19.32 -21.39 -3.10
C ILE A 122 20.43 -20.47 -2.60
N ALA A 123 20.55 -20.25 -1.29
CA ALA A 123 21.64 -19.47 -0.69
C ALA A 123 23.02 -19.98 -1.12
N ARG A 124 23.23 -21.31 -1.07
CA ARG A 124 24.48 -21.95 -1.55
C ARG A 124 24.68 -21.83 -3.07
N ALA A 125 23.63 -21.73 -3.87
CA ALA A 125 23.75 -21.49 -5.29
C ALA A 125 24.20 -20.05 -5.56
N LEU A 126 23.62 -19.07 -4.86
CA LEU A 126 24.04 -17.66 -4.92
C LEU A 126 25.52 -17.51 -4.54
N SER A 127 25.96 -18.09 -3.42
CA SER A 127 27.38 -18.02 -3.02
C SER A 127 28.34 -18.65 -4.03
N ARG A 128 27.91 -19.70 -4.74
CA ARG A 128 28.73 -20.35 -5.78
C ARG A 128 28.93 -19.48 -7.02
N LEU A 129 28.04 -18.52 -7.27
CA LEU A 129 28.22 -17.49 -8.29
C LEU A 129 29.22 -16.39 -7.85
N GLY A 130 29.69 -16.41 -6.61
CA GLY A 130 30.50 -15.32 -6.05
C GLY A 130 29.69 -14.15 -5.50
N ILE A 131 28.39 -14.35 -5.28
CA ILE A 131 27.51 -13.39 -4.60
C ILE A 131 27.66 -13.57 -3.09
N GLU A 132 28.06 -12.51 -2.39
CA GLU A 132 28.22 -12.53 -0.94
C GLU A 132 26.86 -12.30 -0.26
N LEU A 133 26.45 -13.21 0.62
CA LEU A 133 25.23 -13.08 1.42
C LEU A 133 25.51 -12.21 2.64
N GLU A 134 24.78 -11.13 2.81
CA GLU A 134 24.89 -10.18 3.94
C GLU A 134 23.73 -10.34 4.95
N ASP A 135 22.55 -10.75 4.47
CA ASP A 135 21.37 -10.99 5.31
C ASP A 135 20.41 -12.00 4.66
N GLU A 136 19.65 -12.72 5.48
CA GLU A 136 18.60 -13.66 5.06
C GLU A 136 17.39 -13.48 5.96
N THR A 137 16.22 -13.16 5.40
CA THR A 137 15.01 -12.89 6.19
C THR A 137 13.77 -13.46 5.52
N LEU A 138 12.96 -14.19 6.29
CA LEU A 138 11.64 -14.66 5.84
C LEU A 138 10.69 -13.48 5.69
N VAL A 139 10.00 -13.43 4.55
CA VAL A 139 8.99 -12.42 4.25
C VAL A 139 7.64 -12.95 4.72
N GLU A 140 7.01 -12.21 5.64
CA GLU A 140 5.65 -12.51 6.13
C GLU A 140 4.58 -12.00 5.16
N ALA A 141 4.74 -10.77 4.66
CA ALA A 141 3.84 -10.16 3.69
C ALA A 141 4.57 -9.14 2.81
N GLU A 142 4.10 -8.96 1.58
CA GLU A 142 4.48 -7.88 0.67
C GLU A 142 3.20 -7.16 0.22
N THR A 143 3.26 -5.84 0.06
CA THR A 143 2.11 -5.03 -0.37
C THR A 143 2.59 -4.03 -1.42
N HIS A 144 1.83 -3.92 -2.50
CA HIS A 144 2.10 -2.98 -3.57
C HIS A 144 1.03 -1.89 -3.60
N SER A 145 1.43 -0.69 -4.02
CA SER A 145 0.52 0.44 -4.16
C SER A 145 0.84 1.18 -5.45
N PRO A 146 -0.18 1.70 -6.16
CA PRO A 146 0.06 2.51 -7.34
C PRO A 146 0.77 3.81 -6.98
N TYR A 147 1.55 4.35 -7.93
CA TYR A 147 2.23 5.63 -7.72
C TYR A 147 1.22 6.78 -7.81
N THR A 148 0.80 7.30 -6.65
CA THR A 148 -0.34 8.22 -6.52
C THR A 148 -0.18 9.54 -7.28
N SER A 149 1.05 10.02 -7.51
CA SER A 149 1.28 11.22 -8.32
C SER A 149 0.90 11.06 -9.80
N PHE A 150 0.60 9.83 -10.25
CA PHE A 150 0.03 9.54 -11.57
C PHE A 150 -1.49 9.29 -11.53
N GLY A 151 -2.08 9.34 -10.34
CA GLY A 151 -3.52 9.26 -10.12
C GLY A 151 -4.26 10.51 -10.64
N PRO A 152 -5.59 10.56 -10.47
CA PRO A 152 -6.34 11.78 -10.73
C PRO A 152 -5.91 12.87 -9.73
N ASP A 153 -6.05 14.16 -10.07
CA ASP A 153 -5.69 15.27 -9.18
C ASP A 153 -6.46 15.25 -7.84
N GLU A 154 -7.56 14.51 -7.77
CA GLU A 154 -8.35 14.26 -6.54
C GLU A 154 -7.83 13.11 -5.67
N ALA A 155 -6.84 12.32 -6.12
CA ALA A 155 -6.23 11.29 -5.27
C ALA A 155 -5.00 11.84 -4.53
N VAL A 156 -5.27 12.54 -3.43
CA VAL A 156 -4.79 12.27 -2.06
C VAL A 156 -5.52 13.28 -1.16
N PRO A 157 -6.26 12.81 -0.15
CA PRO A 157 -5.61 12.31 1.04
C PRO A 157 -5.66 10.79 1.08
N ALA A 158 -4.71 10.20 1.79
CA ALA A 158 -4.85 8.85 2.30
C ALA A 158 -6.15 8.81 3.13
N THR A 159 -7.27 8.54 2.48
CA THR A 159 -8.61 8.50 3.08
C THR A 159 -9.45 7.41 2.42
N GLU A 160 -8.79 6.32 2.03
CA GLU A 160 -9.45 5.03 1.83
C GLU A 160 -8.56 3.95 2.45
N ALA A 161 -8.18 4.17 3.70
CA ALA A 161 -7.83 3.11 4.61
C ALA A 161 -8.33 3.58 5.97
N THR A 162 -9.23 2.80 6.56
CA THR A 162 -9.27 2.65 8.01
C THR A 162 -7.86 2.20 8.41
N ASP A 163 -6.94 3.14 8.59
CA ASP A 163 -5.53 2.88 8.86
C ASP A 163 -5.43 2.37 10.30
N PHE A 164 -5.62 1.05 10.45
CA PHE A 164 -5.34 0.35 11.68
C PHE A 164 -3.82 0.35 11.89
N VAL A 165 -3.30 1.39 12.52
CA VAL A 165 -1.98 1.30 13.15
C VAL A 165 -2.20 0.63 14.50
N SER A 166 -2.02 -0.70 14.54
CA SER A 166 -1.89 -1.41 15.82
C SER A 166 -0.62 -0.92 16.50
N LEU A 167 -0.79 -0.11 17.54
CA LEU A 167 0.30 0.26 18.43
C LEU A 167 0.45 -0.89 19.43
N THR A 168 1.68 -1.35 19.70
CA THR A 168 1.97 -2.49 20.60
C THR A 168 1.04 -2.52 21.83
N GLY A 169 0.14 -3.51 21.89
CA GLY A 169 -0.93 -3.62 22.90
C GLY A 169 -2.32 -3.77 22.26
N GLU A 170 -3.38 -3.48 23.02
CA GLU A 170 -4.78 -3.45 22.55
C GLU A 170 -5.19 -2.08 21.96
N ALA A 171 -4.26 -1.14 21.80
CA ALA A 171 -4.58 0.23 21.37
C ALA A 171 -4.69 0.37 19.85
N ASN A 172 -5.77 1.01 19.39
CA ASN A 172 -6.09 1.21 17.98
C ASN A 172 -6.28 2.69 17.65
N VAL A 173 -5.73 3.14 16.53
CA VAL A 173 -6.04 4.45 15.94
C VAL A 173 -7.07 4.27 14.83
N VAL A 174 -8.10 5.10 14.82
CA VAL A 174 -9.21 5.04 13.87
C VAL A 174 -9.42 6.43 13.29
N ASN A 175 -9.56 6.52 11.98
CA ASN A 175 -10.00 7.73 11.28
C ASN A 175 -11.46 7.56 10.88
N VAL A 176 -12.33 8.49 11.29
CA VAL A 176 -13.77 8.42 11.02
C VAL A 176 -14.23 9.71 10.37
N THR A 177 -14.91 9.59 9.22
CA THR A 177 -15.66 10.69 8.61
C THR A 177 -17.00 10.83 9.32
N VAL A 178 -17.30 12.03 9.80
CA VAL A 178 -18.49 12.31 10.61
C VAL A 178 -19.69 12.62 9.69
N PRO A 179 -20.70 11.74 9.56
CA PRO A 179 -21.92 12.06 8.84
C PRO A 179 -22.79 13.05 9.63
N ASP A 180 -23.72 13.71 8.93
CA ASP A 180 -24.65 14.68 9.50
C ASP A 180 -25.43 14.20 10.75
N GLU A 181 -25.68 12.89 10.84
CA GLU A 181 -26.52 12.28 11.87
C GLU A 181 -25.72 11.66 13.03
N ALA A 182 -24.38 11.80 13.03
CA ALA A 182 -23.56 11.19 14.08
C ALA A 182 -23.83 11.84 15.46
N PRO A 183 -23.87 11.04 16.55
CA PRO A 183 -24.17 11.55 17.90
C PRO A 183 -23.27 12.68 18.39
N ILE A 184 -22.06 12.79 17.84
CA ILE A 184 -21.06 13.79 18.24
C ILE A 184 -21.19 15.14 17.52
N VAL A 185 -22.00 15.24 16.46
CA VAL A 185 -22.19 16.49 15.69
C VAL A 185 -22.75 17.59 16.59
N ASP A 186 -22.25 18.80 16.41
CA ASP A 186 -22.60 20.02 17.18
C ASP A 186 -22.22 20.00 18.67
N LEU A 187 -21.57 18.93 19.16
CA LEU A 187 -21.01 18.89 20.52
C LEU A 187 -19.56 19.38 20.53
N THR A 188 -19.18 20.08 21.60
CA THR A 188 -17.76 20.24 21.91
C THR A 188 -17.17 18.93 22.43
N LEU A 189 -15.86 18.70 22.24
CA LEU A 189 -15.19 17.51 22.79
C LEU A 189 -15.37 17.38 24.32
N ALA A 190 -15.43 18.49 25.05
CA ALA A 190 -15.68 18.47 26.49
C ALA A 190 -17.13 18.16 26.86
N GLU A 191 -18.10 18.50 26.01
CA GLU A 191 -19.51 18.09 26.16
C GLU A 191 -19.68 16.62 25.82
N ALA A 192 -19.11 16.16 24.70
CA ALA A 192 -19.14 14.76 24.29
C ALA A 192 -18.55 13.84 25.37
N ALA A 193 -17.43 14.23 26.00
CA ALA A 193 -16.86 13.48 27.12
C ALA A 193 -17.76 13.49 28.37
N ARG A 194 -18.38 14.63 28.69
CA ARG A 194 -19.28 14.76 29.85
C ARG A 194 -20.57 13.95 29.67
N ASP A 195 -21.08 13.92 28.46
CA ASP A 195 -22.36 13.28 28.12
C ASP A 195 -22.18 11.80 27.76
N GLY A 196 -20.94 11.30 27.77
CA GLY A 196 -20.59 9.89 27.56
C GLY A 196 -20.59 9.45 26.10
N VAL A 197 -20.63 10.41 25.15
CA VAL A 197 -20.48 10.15 23.72
C VAL A 197 -19.01 9.86 23.37
N LEU A 198 -18.08 10.57 24.01
CA LEU A 198 -16.64 10.30 23.94
C LEU A 198 -16.21 9.55 25.20
N ASP A 199 -15.71 8.33 25.05
CA ASP A 199 -15.22 7.53 26.19
C ASP A 199 -13.90 8.11 26.76
N ASP A 200 -13.67 7.96 28.06
CA ASP A 200 -12.47 8.48 28.75
C ASP A 200 -11.19 7.78 28.28
N ASP A 201 -11.31 6.56 27.73
CA ASP A 201 -10.20 5.81 27.15
C ASP A 201 -9.86 6.21 25.70
N TRP A 202 -10.59 7.19 25.15
CA TRP A 202 -10.36 7.71 23.81
C TRP A 202 -9.64 9.06 23.82
N LEU A 203 -8.72 9.21 22.87
CA LEU A 203 -8.01 10.47 22.64
C LEU A 203 -8.26 10.92 21.20
N VAL A 204 -8.96 12.04 21.02
CA VAL A 204 -9.03 12.72 19.73
C VAL A 204 -7.67 13.38 19.48
N ILE A 205 -7.00 12.98 18.41
CA ILE A 205 -5.64 13.41 18.05
C ILE A 205 -5.70 14.62 17.11
N ALA A 206 -6.57 14.56 16.10
CA ALA A 206 -6.71 15.57 15.07
C ALA A 206 -8.15 15.60 14.54
N ILE A 207 -8.57 16.77 14.06
CA ILE A 207 -9.82 16.94 13.32
C ILE A 207 -9.47 17.65 12.01
N GLU A 208 -9.75 17.03 10.88
CA GLU A 208 -9.56 17.62 9.56
C GLU A 208 -10.90 18.15 9.05
N ARG A 209 -10.93 19.43 8.65
CA ARG A 209 -12.12 20.11 8.15
C ARG A 209 -11.80 20.83 6.85
N GLY A 210 -12.26 20.25 5.74
CA GLY A 210 -11.79 20.65 4.41
C GLY A 210 -10.26 20.59 4.36
N ASP A 211 -9.60 21.68 3.95
CA ASP A 211 -8.14 21.72 3.80
C ASP A 211 -7.37 22.08 5.09
N ARG A 212 -8.01 22.01 6.27
CA ARG A 212 -7.40 22.44 7.55
C ARG A 212 -7.36 21.32 8.56
N VAL A 213 -6.20 21.14 9.19
CA VAL A 213 -6.05 20.29 10.37
C VAL A 213 -6.17 21.15 11.63
N LEU A 214 -7.13 20.81 12.48
CA LEU A 214 -7.39 21.45 13.76
C LEU A 214 -6.80 20.62 14.89
N THR A 215 -6.10 21.29 15.80
CA THR A 215 -5.69 20.68 17.07
C THR A 215 -6.92 20.57 17.99
N PRO A 216 -7.28 19.38 18.46
CA PRO A 216 -8.45 19.19 19.31
C PRO A 216 -8.23 19.80 20.69
N HIS A 217 -9.21 20.57 21.13
CA HIS A 217 -9.30 21.14 22.46
C HIS A 217 -10.70 20.87 23.02
N GLY A 218 -10.88 20.97 24.33
CA GLY A 218 -12.20 20.74 24.94
C GLY A 218 -13.31 21.64 24.39
N THR A 219 -12.97 22.81 23.83
CA THR A 219 -13.92 23.74 23.20
C THR A 219 -14.12 23.52 21.71
N THR A 220 -13.42 22.56 21.10
CA THR A 220 -13.54 22.27 19.68
C THR A 220 -14.87 21.56 19.42
N VAL A 221 -15.69 22.15 18.54
CA VAL A 221 -16.98 21.59 18.10
C VAL A 221 -16.75 20.68 16.90
N VAL A 222 -17.27 19.45 16.96
CA VAL A 222 -17.24 18.50 15.84
C VAL A 222 -18.40 18.83 14.89
N GLN A 223 -18.10 18.87 13.59
CA GLN A 223 -19.05 19.18 12.52
C GLN A 223 -19.23 17.98 11.61
N SER A 224 -20.34 17.95 10.87
CA SER A 224 -20.48 17.07 9.73
C SER A 224 -19.33 17.27 8.74
N ASP A 225 -18.96 16.21 8.04
CA ASP A 225 -17.84 16.14 7.09
C ASP A 225 -16.45 16.33 7.72
N ASP A 226 -16.35 16.46 9.06
CA ASP A 226 -15.06 16.37 9.74
C ASP A 226 -14.50 14.94 9.59
N ILE A 227 -13.19 14.84 9.38
CA ILE A 227 -12.45 13.58 9.53
C ILE A 227 -11.75 13.64 10.89
N VAL A 228 -12.15 12.75 11.80
CA VAL A 228 -11.63 12.72 13.17
C VAL A 228 -10.71 11.53 13.36
N THR A 229 -9.47 11.80 13.78
CA THR A 229 -8.51 10.77 14.20
C THR A 229 -8.66 10.52 15.70
N VAL A 230 -9.04 9.30 16.07
CA VAL A 230 -9.25 8.89 17.46
C VAL A 230 -8.32 7.72 17.80
N LEU A 231 -7.61 7.83 18.92
CA LEU A 231 -6.89 6.71 19.53
C LEU A 231 -7.76 6.10 20.63
N SER A 232 -8.16 4.84 20.47
CA SER A 232 -8.80 4.01 21.49
C SER A 232 -7.74 3.13 22.17
N ARG A 233 -7.53 3.31 23.48
CA ARG A 233 -6.51 2.54 24.21
C ARG A 233 -6.93 1.10 24.52
N SER A 234 -8.23 0.84 24.56
CA SER A 234 -8.85 -0.48 24.81
C SER A 234 -9.13 -1.28 23.54
N GLY A 235 -8.96 -0.66 22.37
CA GLY A 235 -9.13 -1.31 21.07
C GLY A 235 -10.57 -1.42 20.59
N ASP A 236 -11.53 -0.97 21.40
CA ASP A 236 -12.97 -0.99 21.10
C ASP A 236 -13.29 0.03 19.99
N THR A 237 -13.32 -0.46 18.75
CA THR A 237 -13.48 0.34 17.52
C THR A 237 -14.95 0.52 17.17
N ASP A 238 -15.78 -0.47 17.47
CA ASP A 238 -17.22 -0.43 17.17
C ASP A 238 -17.89 0.72 17.92
N ARG A 239 -17.54 0.93 19.20
CA ARG A 239 -18.06 2.07 19.97
C ARG A 239 -17.57 3.42 19.43
N VAL A 240 -16.35 3.50 18.91
CA VAL A 240 -15.85 4.73 18.25
C VAL A 240 -16.69 5.02 17.00
N LEU A 241 -16.97 3.99 16.20
CA LEU A 241 -17.85 4.14 15.04
C LEU A 241 -19.28 4.51 15.44
N GLU A 242 -19.85 3.98 16.52
CA GLU A 242 -21.18 4.40 16.99
C GLU A 242 -21.25 5.87 17.40
N ALA A 243 -20.17 6.43 17.96
CA ALA A 243 -20.13 7.82 18.40
C ALA A 243 -19.88 8.80 17.25
N PHE A 244 -19.05 8.42 16.28
CA PHE A 244 -18.60 9.28 15.19
C PHE A 244 -19.22 8.95 13.83
N ALA A 245 -19.93 7.84 13.68
CA ALA A 245 -20.64 7.42 12.49
C ALA A 245 -22.06 6.93 12.83
N ALA A 246 -23.00 7.08 11.90
CA ALA A 246 -24.37 6.60 12.08
C ALA A 246 -24.45 5.06 11.90
N THR A 247 -25.25 4.39 12.73
CA THR A 247 -25.33 2.93 12.92
C THR A 247 -26.01 2.13 11.78
N GLU A 248 -25.80 2.48 10.51
CA GLU A 248 -26.39 1.73 9.37
C GLU A 248 -25.36 1.31 8.32
N ALA A 249 -24.42 0.44 8.68
CA ALA A 249 -23.61 -0.29 7.68
C ALA A 249 -23.05 -1.67 8.14
N LEU A 250 -23.50 -2.25 9.24
CA LEU A 250 -23.00 -3.55 9.75
C LEU A 250 -24.06 -4.66 9.84
N ARG A 251 -25.11 -4.58 9.01
CA ARG A 251 -26.12 -5.65 8.88
C ARG A 251 -26.43 -5.93 7.41
N ASP A 252 -25.51 -6.56 6.71
CA ASP A 252 -25.85 -7.56 5.67
C ASP A 252 -24.58 -8.28 5.18
N GLU A 253 -24.13 -9.26 5.96
CA GLU A 253 -23.53 -10.48 5.42
C GLU A 253 -24.09 -11.66 6.22
N GLY A 254 -25.21 -12.17 5.72
CA GLY A 254 -25.83 -13.45 6.12
C GLY A 254 -26.04 -14.32 4.90
#